data_AF-A0A165WY07-F1
#
_entry.id   AF-A0A165WY07-F1
#
_cell.length_a   1.000
_cell.length_b   1.000
_cell.length_c   1.000
_cell.angle_alpha   90.00
_cell.angle_beta   90.00
_cell.angle_gamma   90.00
#
_symmetry.space_group_name_H-M   'P 1'
#
loop_
_entity.id
_entity.type
_entity.pdbx_description
1 polymer ?
#
loop_
_entity_poly.entity_id
_entity_poly.type
_entity_poly.pdbx_seq_one_letter_code
_entity_poly.pdbx_strand_id
1 'polypeptide(L)'
;MDTSAVYARLTSTDAWYTRSVSPSFLDTPVLSVRFIGHLSPQNAGGDLGEAPTNHWTMSLITSQEDSVNLDILPPDINKPAVIMLTAINKESTWKPENDSVRIVSADTIAEGGTTIGGILGLIMSLNRDKYQYHESGEGCRFWMKTVAGDLAAAGVISADRAEEVAADIGYYWPDPVTDMQRVLRPISAGTFLAG
;
A
#
# COMPACT_ATOMS: atom_id res chain seq x y z
N MET A 1 -4.18 10.23 16.10
CA MET A 1 -3.87 11.56 15.51
C MET A 1 -5.18 12.12 14.99
N ASP A 2 -5.50 13.39 15.23
CA ASP A 2 -6.72 13.98 14.65
C ASP A 2 -6.56 14.26 13.15
N THR A 3 -7.68 14.46 12.44
CA THR A 3 -7.69 14.63 10.98
C THR A 3 -7.02 15.92 10.51
N SER A 4 -6.98 16.97 11.34
CA SER A 4 -6.29 18.21 11.01
C SER A 4 -4.77 18.01 10.99
N ALA A 5 -4.24 17.28 11.98
CA ALA A 5 -2.83 16.92 12.05
C ALA A 5 -2.41 15.97 10.91
N VAL A 6 -3.27 15.01 10.55
CA VAL A 6 -3.05 14.15 9.38
C VAL A 6 -2.98 14.99 8.11
N TYR A 7 -3.96 15.86 7.87
CA TYR A 7 -3.98 16.71 6.69
C TYR A 7 -2.76 17.63 6.62
N ALA A 8 -2.40 18.26 7.73
CA ALA A 8 -1.21 19.11 7.80
C ALA A 8 0.06 18.34 7.40
N ARG A 9 0.24 17.10 7.89
CA ARG A 9 1.39 16.25 7.55
C ARG A 9 1.38 15.81 6.08
N LEU A 10 0.21 15.50 5.51
CA LEU A 10 0.05 15.18 4.08
C LEU A 10 0.52 16.33 3.17
N THR A 11 0.32 17.59 3.60
CA THR A 11 0.59 18.76 2.74
C THR A 11 1.88 19.51 3.06
N SER A 12 2.58 19.17 4.14
CA SER A 12 3.77 19.92 4.62
C SER A 12 5.06 19.13 4.59
N THR A 13 5.04 17.85 4.20
CA THR A 13 6.22 16.98 4.20
C THR A 13 6.49 16.42 2.81
N ASP A 14 7.76 16.14 2.53
CA ASP A 14 8.18 15.52 1.27
C ASP A 14 7.88 14.00 1.23
N ALA A 15 7.31 13.45 2.31
CA ALA A 15 6.96 12.04 2.42
C ALA A 15 5.64 11.68 1.70
N TRP A 16 4.88 12.67 1.25
CA TRP A 16 3.56 12.48 0.66
C TRP A 16 3.38 13.26 -0.65
N TYR A 17 2.81 12.58 -1.66
CA TYR A 17 2.27 13.23 -2.86
C TYR A 17 0.77 12.96 -2.95
N THR A 18 -0.05 13.99 -2.85
CA THR A 18 -1.52 13.84 -2.91
C THR A 18 -2.07 14.27 -4.27
N ARG A 19 -2.94 13.45 -4.86
CA ARG A 19 -3.74 13.79 -6.04
C ARG A 19 -5.21 13.76 -5.69
N SER A 20 -5.87 14.92 -5.80
CA SER A 20 -7.31 15.08 -5.59
C SER A 20 -7.79 14.71 -4.18
N VAL A 21 -7.01 15.05 -3.15
CA VAL A 21 -7.35 14.81 -1.73
C VAL A 21 -7.71 16.13 -1.06
N SER A 22 -8.89 16.20 -0.44
CA SER A 22 -9.34 17.35 0.37
C SER A 22 -9.32 17.00 1.87
N PRO A 23 -9.41 17.97 2.80
CA PRO A 23 -9.50 17.68 4.23
C PRO A 23 -10.70 16.79 4.59
N SER A 24 -11.88 17.08 4.03
CA SER A 24 -13.12 16.35 4.30
C SER A 24 -13.07 14.88 3.89
N PHE A 25 -12.16 14.54 2.99
CA PHE A 25 -11.92 13.17 2.56
C PHE A 25 -11.43 12.29 3.70
N LEU A 26 -10.68 12.85 4.66
CA LEU A 26 -10.12 12.08 5.78
C LEU A 26 -11.18 11.51 6.71
N ASP A 27 -12.38 12.08 6.72
CA ASP A 27 -13.50 11.59 7.53
C ASP A 27 -14.29 10.47 6.83
N THR A 28 -13.96 10.11 5.60
CA THR A 28 -14.69 9.08 4.85
C THR A 28 -14.46 7.70 5.47
N PRO A 29 -15.53 6.94 5.78
CA PRO A 29 -15.43 5.56 6.26
C PRO A 29 -14.75 4.63 5.24
N VAL A 30 -13.91 3.73 5.73
CA VAL A 30 -13.27 2.69 4.92
C VAL A 30 -13.98 1.36 5.20
N LEU A 31 -14.50 0.74 4.13
CA LEU A 31 -15.25 -0.51 4.17
C LEU A 31 -14.32 -1.73 4.08
N SER A 32 -13.28 -1.63 3.27
CA SER A 32 -12.27 -2.68 3.12
C SER A 32 -10.94 -2.10 2.69
N VAL A 33 -9.86 -2.82 2.97
CA VAL A 33 -8.52 -2.55 2.48
C VAL A 33 -8.16 -3.61 1.46
N ARG A 34 -7.69 -3.21 0.27
CA ARG A 34 -7.21 -4.12 -0.77
C ARG A 34 -5.71 -3.97 -0.95
N PHE A 35 -4.99 -5.07 -0.97
CA PHE A 35 -3.59 -5.13 -1.34
C PHE A 35 -3.50 -5.70 -2.76
N ILE A 36 -2.92 -4.94 -3.67
CA ILE A 36 -3.02 -5.19 -5.11
C ILE A 36 -1.62 -5.40 -5.67
N GLY A 37 -1.34 -6.60 -6.17
CA GLY A 37 -0.17 -6.91 -6.96
C GLY A 37 -0.44 -6.60 -8.42
N HIS A 38 0.42 -5.80 -9.06
CA HIS A 38 0.28 -5.39 -10.45
C HIS A 38 1.06 -6.30 -11.40
N LEU A 39 0.55 -6.42 -12.64
CA LEU A 39 1.20 -7.12 -13.75
C LEU A 39 2.62 -6.61 -13.95
N SER A 40 3.53 -7.54 -14.22
CA SER A 40 4.87 -7.26 -14.75
C SER A 40 4.94 -7.88 -16.14
N PRO A 41 4.47 -7.20 -17.21
CA PRO A 41 4.20 -7.83 -18.51
C PRO A 41 5.45 -8.41 -19.18
N GLN A 42 6.64 -7.89 -18.86
CA GLN A 42 7.89 -8.39 -19.40
C GLN A 42 8.49 -9.52 -18.55
N ASN A 43 7.91 -9.81 -17.38
CA ASN A 43 8.50 -10.68 -16.36
C ASN A 43 9.99 -10.37 -16.17
N ALA A 44 10.34 -9.09 -16.21
CA ALA A 44 11.72 -8.63 -16.17
C ALA A 44 12.19 -8.49 -14.73
N GLY A 45 13.47 -8.78 -14.54
CA GLY A 45 14.17 -8.53 -13.29
C GLY A 45 14.47 -7.05 -13.06
N GLY A 46 15.08 -6.74 -11.92
CA GLY A 46 15.62 -5.42 -11.66
C GLY A 46 16.91 -5.15 -12.45
N ASP A 47 17.27 -3.87 -12.57
CA ASP A 47 18.44 -3.42 -13.34
C ASP A 47 19.78 -3.92 -12.78
N LEU A 48 19.82 -4.38 -11.52
CA LEU A 48 21.01 -4.95 -10.88
C LEU A 48 21.01 -6.49 -10.89
N GLY A 49 20.09 -7.10 -11.64
CA GLY A 49 19.99 -8.56 -11.81
C GLY A 49 19.04 -9.24 -10.81
N GLU A 50 18.20 -8.49 -10.11
CA GLU A 50 17.15 -9.03 -9.26
C GLU A 50 16.18 -9.91 -10.05
N ALA A 51 15.68 -10.99 -9.44
CA ALA A 51 14.63 -11.77 -10.06
C ALA A 51 13.32 -10.97 -10.16
N PRO A 52 12.49 -11.23 -11.18
CA PRO A 52 11.22 -10.53 -11.38
C PRO A 52 10.32 -10.55 -10.14
N THR A 53 9.56 -9.46 -9.97
CA THR A 53 8.56 -9.33 -8.92
C THR A 53 7.41 -8.44 -9.38
N ASN A 54 6.27 -8.52 -8.70
CA ASN A 54 5.18 -7.57 -8.89
C ASN A 54 5.43 -6.32 -8.04
N HIS A 55 4.98 -5.18 -8.56
CA HIS A 55 4.75 -3.98 -7.74
C HIS A 55 3.46 -4.18 -6.93
N TRP A 56 3.43 -3.68 -5.71
CA TRP A 56 2.27 -3.80 -4.83
C TRP A 56 1.81 -2.44 -4.33
N THR A 57 0.50 -2.20 -4.41
CA THR A 57 -0.18 -1.01 -3.89
C THR A 57 -1.26 -1.40 -2.88
N MET A 58 -1.83 -0.40 -2.18
CA MET A 58 -2.94 -0.61 -1.25
C MET A 58 -4.08 0.38 -1.53
N SER A 59 -5.29 -0.13 -1.70
CA SER A 59 -6.50 0.68 -1.87
C SER A 59 -7.38 0.65 -0.63
N LEU A 60 -7.76 1.83 -0.14
CA LEU A 60 -8.77 2.02 0.90
C LEU A 60 -10.13 2.20 0.23
N ILE A 61 -10.99 1.19 0.29
CA ILE A 61 -12.28 1.17 -0.40
C ILE A 61 -13.33 1.89 0.47
N THR A 62 -13.99 2.89 -0.10
CA THR A 62 -15.00 3.70 0.61
C THR A 62 -16.41 3.50 0.06
N SER A 63 -16.53 3.06 -1.19
CA SER A 63 -17.79 2.65 -1.83
C SER A 63 -17.52 1.58 -2.90
N GLN A 64 -18.55 1.19 -3.67
CA GLN A 64 -18.35 0.29 -4.81
C GLN A 64 -17.53 0.93 -5.94
N GLU A 65 -17.53 2.27 -6.05
CA GLU A 65 -16.90 3.00 -7.15
C GLU A 65 -15.75 3.90 -6.69
N ASP A 66 -15.62 4.12 -5.38
CA ASP A 66 -14.67 5.07 -4.79
C ASP A 66 -13.65 4.39 -3.89
N SER A 67 -12.41 4.84 -4.00
CA SER A 67 -11.32 4.40 -3.14
C SER A 67 -10.19 5.41 -3.08
N VAL A 68 -9.21 5.14 -2.22
CA VAL A 68 -7.93 5.84 -2.20
C VAL A 68 -6.82 4.85 -2.42
N ASN A 69 -6.05 5.02 -3.48
CA ASN A 69 -4.87 4.20 -3.70
C ASN A 69 -3.65 4.83 -3.03
N LEU A 70 -2.92 4.01 -2.27
CA LEU A 70 -1.62 4.29 -1.69
C LEU A 70 -0.58 3.51 -2.48
N ASP A 71 0.33 4.27 -3.08
CA ASP A 71 1.47 3.74 -3.81
C ASP A 71 2.75 4.28 -3.20
N ILE A 72 3.58 3.38 -2.65
CA ILE A 72 4.87 3.77 -2.09
C ILE A 72 5.95 3.61 -3.16
N LEU A 73 6.71 4.69 -3.37
CA LEU A 73 7.63 4.82 -4.49
C LEU A 73 8.99 5.33 -3.99
N PRO A 74 10.12 4.78 -4.46
CA PRO A 74 11.43 5.36 -4.22
C PRO A 74 11.66 6.51 -5.24
N PRO A 75 11.79 7.77 -4.82
CA PRO A 75 12.14 8.85 -5.75
C PRO A 75 13.60 8.72 -6.25
N ASP A 76 14.46 8.10 -5.43
CA ASP A 76 15.83 7.67 -5.70
C ASP A 76 16.20 6.59 -4.66
N ILE A 77 17.09 5.65 -4.98
CA ILE A 77 17.49 4.58 -4.06
C ILE A 77 18.12 5.10 -2.76
N ASN A 78 18.73 6.28 -2.78
CA ASN A 78 19.41 6.93 -1.65
C ASN A 78 18.52 7.93 -0.92
N LYS A 79 17.25 8.07 -1.33
CA LYS A 79 16.30 9.00 -0.70
C LYS A 79 15.17 8.23 -0.03
N PRO A 80 14.58 8.79 1.04
CA PRO A 80 13.36 8.23 1.60
C PRO A 80 12.27 8.10 0.55
N ALA A 81 11.50 7.02 0.67
CA ALA A 81 10.34 6.76 -0.14
C ALA A 81 9.28 7.84 0.07
N VAL A 82 8.44 7.99 -0.95
CA VAL A 82 7.28 8.86 -0.93
C VAL A 82 6.03 8.02 -1.10
N ILE A 83 4.97 8.35 -0.36
CA ILE A 83 3.65 7.74 -0.52
C ILE A 83 2.79 8.64 -1.41
N MET A 84 2.45 8.13 -2.59
CA MET A 84 1.50 8.75 -3.48
C MET A 84 0.08 8.31 -3.09
N LEU A 85 -0.76 9.29 -2.74
CA LEU A 85 -2.16 9.12 -2.38
C LEU A 85 -3.04 9.62 -3.54
N THR A 86 -3.78 8.72 -4.18
CA THR A 86 -4.64 9.04 -5.34
C THR A 86 -6.08 8.70 -5.04
N ALA A 87 -6.97 9.70 -5.05
CA ALA A 87 -8.41 9.45 -5.00
C ALA A 87 -8.88 8.86 -6.33
N ILE A 88 -9.60 7.73 -6.25
CA ILE A 88 -10.18 7.01 -7.38
C ILE A 88 -11.70 7.07 -7.24
N ASN A 89 -12.40 7.39 -8.33
CA ASN A 89 -13.85 7.40 -8.41
C ASN A 89 -14.32 6.87 -9.78
N LYS A 90 -15.63 6.88 -10.02
CA LYS A 90 -16.22 6.42 -11.29
C LYS A 90 -15.69 7.14 -12.56
N GLU A 91 -15.25 8.40 -12.44
CA GLU A 91 -14.74 9.20 -13.56
C GLU A 91 -13.22 9.03 -13.76
N SER A 92 -12.55 8.28 -12.87
CA SER A 92 -11.12 8.00 -13.00
C SER A 92 -10.86 7.12 -14.23
N THR A 93 -9.98 7.61 -15.12
CA THR A 93 -9.56 6.88 -16.33
C THR A 93 -8.66 5.69 -16.04
N TRP A 94 -8.06 5.64 -14.85
CA TRP A 94 -7.25 4.54 -14.35
C TRP A 94 -7.76 4.08 -12.99
N LYS A 95 -7.76 2.76 -12.78
CA LYS A 95 -8.08 2.11 -11.51
C LYS A 95 -7.00 1.05 -11.21
N PRO A 96 -6.55 0.90 -9.95
CA PRO A 96 -5.52 -0.10 -9.59
C PRO A 96 -5.87 -1.53 -9.98
N GLU A 97 -7.15 -1.87 -10.09
CA GLU A 97 -7.59 -3.21 -10.47
C GLU A 97 -7.38 -3.52 -11.96
N ASN A 98 -7.22 -2.50 -12.82
CA ASN A 98 -7.15 -2.67 -14.28
C ASN A 98 -5.93 -3.48 -14.74
N ASP A 99 -4.83 -3.42 -14.00
CA ASP A 99 -3.57 -4.13 -14.27
C ASP A 99 -3.18 -5.06 -13.12
N SER A 100 -4.16 -5.52 -12.34
CA SER A 100 -3.92 -6.42 -11.22
C SER A 100 -3.69 -7.87 -11.66
N VAL A 101 -2.72 -8.53 -11.02
CA VAL A 101 -2.53 -10.00 -11.08
C VAL A 101 -3.07 -10.69 -9.84
N ARG A 102 -3.11 -9.97 -8.72
CA ARG A 102 -3.53 -10.50 -7.44
C ARG A 102 -4.16 -9.37 -6.62
N ILE A 103 -5.30 -9.67 -6.00
CA ILE A 103 -5.96 -8.76 -5.06
C ILE A 103 -6.24 -9.58 -3.80
N VAL A 104 -5.75 -9.10 -2.67
CA VAL A 104 -6.12 -9.62 -1.35
C VAL A 104 -6.98 -8.56 -0.66
N SER A 105 -8.23 -8.89 -0.35
CA SER A 105 -9.18 -7.97 0.28
C SER A 105 -9.35 -8.30 1.76
N ALA A 106 -9.39 -7.27 2.59
CA ALA A 106 -9.60 -7.37 4.02
C ALA A 106 -10.68 -6.36 4.45
N ASP A 107 -11.85 -6.88 4.84
CA ASP A 107 -12.94 -6.04 5.35
C ASP A 107 -12.54 -5.38 6.67
N THR A 108 -13.00 -4.16 6.91
CA THR A 108 -12.72 -3.46 8.16
C THR A 108 -13.58 -4.03 9.30
N ILE A 109 -12.95 -4.30 10.45
CA ILE A 109 -13.59 -4.90 11.63
C ILE A 109 -13.56 -4.00 12.86
N ALA A 110 -13.04 -2.77 12.73
CA ALA A 110 -12.90 -1.82 13.82
C ALA A 110 -14.27 -1.49 14.44
N GLU A 111 -14.38 -1.61 15.76
CA GLU A 111 -15.56 -1.20 16.50
C GLU A 111 -15.78 0.31 16.35
N GLY A 112 -16.97 0.72 15.89
CA GLY A 112 -17.25 2.12 15.54
C GLY A 112 -16.78 2.53 14.13
N GLY A 113 -16.19 1.61 13.37
CA GLY A 113 -15.66 1.84 12.03
C GLY A 113 -14.26 2.48 12.04
N THR A 114 -13.68 2.61 10.85
CA THR A 114 -12.43 3.37 10.64
C THR A 114 -12.61 4.31 9.45
N THR A 115 -11.84 5.39 9.42
CA THR A 115 -11.83 6.35 8.31
C THR A 115 -10.48 6.33 7.60
N ILE A 116 -10.41 7.00 6.43
CA ILE A 116 -9.15 7.24 5.73
C ILE A 116 -8.15 7.92 6.68
N GLY A 117 -8.57 8.98 7.36
CA GLY A 117 -7.74 9.71 8.32
C GLY A 117 -7.26 8.84 9.48
N GLY A 118 -8.09 7.91 9.95
CA GLY A 118 -7.70 6.92 10.96
C GLY A 118 -6.54 6.04 10.50
N ILE A 119 -6.64 5.48 9.29
CA ILE A 119 -5.59 4.62 8.72
C ILE A 119 -4.31 5.42 8.40
N LEU A 120 -4.42 6.58 7.76
CA LEU A 120 -3.27 7.43 7.47
C LEU A 120 -2.60 7.93 8.76
N GLY A 121 -3.40 8.28 9.77
CA GLY A 121 -2.92 8.65 11.09
C GLY A 121 -2.17 7.52 11.79
N LEU A 122 -2.62 6.27 11.65
CA LEU A 122 -1.91 5.09 12.15
C LEU A 122 -0.53 4.96 11.47
N ILE A 123 -0.49 4.98 10.14
CA ILE A 123 0.75 4.94 9.33
C ILE A 123 1.73 6.01 9.81
N MET A 124 1.27 7.25 9.96
CA MET A 124 2.10 8.38 10.41
C MET A 124 2.56 8.25 11.87
N SER A 125 1.71 7.73 12.76
CA SER A 125 2.04 7.55 14.18
C SER A 125 3.09 6.46 14.41
N LEU A 126 3.14 5.47 13.51
CA LEU A 126 4.12 4.39 13.50
C LEU A 126 5.33 4.70 12.61
N ASN A 127 5.45 5.95 12.11
CA ASN A 127 6.50 6.40 11.20
C ASN A 127 6.65 5.53 9.93
N ARG A 128 5.55 4.93 9.47
CA ARG A 128 5.56 4.12 8.23
C ARG A 128 5.68 4.98 6.98
N ASP A 129 5.39 6.27 7.07
CA ASP A 129 5.66 7.27 6.03
C ASP A 129 7.12 7.75 6.02
N LYS A 130 7.94 7.35 6.99
CA LYS A 130 9.38 7.58 7.02
C LYS A 130 10.12 6.29 6.64
N TYR A 131 10.05 5.90 5.37
CA TYR A 131 10.59 4.61 4.91
C TYR A 131 11.73 4.79 3.92
N GLN A 132 12.79 3.99 4.03
CA GLN A 132 13.87 3.88 3.07
C GLN A 132 13.80 2.50 2.41
N TYR A 133 13.86 2.46 1.07
CA TYR A 133 13.87 1.20 0.33
C TYR A 133 15.14 0.38 0.60
N HIS A 134 15.07 -0.93 0.35
CA HIS A 134 16.27 -1.74 0.28
C HIS A 134 17.13 -1.29 -0.91
N GLU A 135 18.45 -1.48 -0.84
CA GLU A 135 19.41 -1.05 -1.88
C GLU A 135 19.16 -1.65 -3.27
N SER A 136 18.41 -2.76 -3.34
CA SER A 136 17.99 -3.42 -4.58
C SER A 136 16.79 -2.74 -5.27
N GLY A 137 16.34 -1.59 -4.79
CA GLY A 137 15.14 -0.89 -5.33
C GLY A 137 13.82 -1.56 -4.97
N GLU A 138 13.84 -2.61 -4.14
CA GLU A 138 12.65 -3.29 -3.65
C GLU A 138 12.27 -2.75 -2.27
N GLY A 139 10.97 -2.57 -2.03
CA GLY A 139 10.53 -2.05 -0.74
C GLY A 139 9.02 -2.03 -0.54
N CYS A 140 8.24 -1.93 -1.62
CA CYS A 140 6.77 -1.93 -1.54
C CYS A 140 6.24 -3.18 -0.82
N ARG A 141 6.75 -4.36 -1.15
CA ARG A 141 6.35 -5.64 -0.53
C ARG A 141 6.58 -5.66 0.99
N PHE A 142 7.75 -5.22 1.46
CA PHE A 142 8.03 -5.14 2.89
C PHE A 142 7.14 -4.12 3.60
N TRP A 143 6.96 -2.95 2.99
CA TRP A 143 6.09 -1.90 3.51
C TRP A 143 4.63 -2.37 3.63
N MET A 144 4.08 -2.97 2.57
CA MET A 144 2.72 -3.50 2.54
C MET A 144 2.50 -4.59 3.57
N LYS A 145 3.43 -5.55 3.68
CA LYS A 145 3.40 -6.59 4.73
C LYS A 145 3.38 -5.97 6.13
N THR A 146 4.20 -4.95 6.36
CA THR A 146 4.28 -4.28 7.66
C THR A 146 2.98 -3.54 7.97
N VAL A 147 2.47 -2.75 7.03
CA VAL A 147 1.22 -1.99 7.20
C VAL A 147 0.03 -2.92 7.41
N ALA A 148 -0.06 -4.06 6.71
CA ALA A 148 -1.10 -5.06 6.97
C ALA A 148 -1.04 -5.58 8.42
N GLY A 149 0.17 -5.85 8.93
CA GLY A 149 0.38 -6.25 10.32
C GLY A 149 0.00 -5.15 11.31
N ASP A 150 0.36 -3.89 11.03
CA ASP A 150 0.00 -2.74 11.86
C ASP A 150 -1.54 -2.53 11.91
N LEU A 151 -2.22 -2.69 10.77
CA LEU A 151 -3.69 -2.62 10.69
C LEU A 151 -4.36 -3.73 11.50
N ALA A 152 -3.83 -4.95 11.47
CA ALA A 152 -4.33 -6.03 12.31
C ALA A 152 -4.09 -5.78 13.80
N ALA A 153 -2.89 -5.31 14.16
CA ALA A 153 -2.54 -4.96 15.54
C ALA A 153 -3.42 -3.83 16.10
N ALA A 154 -3.86 -2.91 15.25
CA ALA A 154 -4.80 -1.84 15.59
C ALA A 154 -6.28 -2.27 15.58
N GLY A 155 -6.59 -3.53 15.24
CA GLY A 155 -7.96 -4.03 15.12
C GLY A 155 -8.73 -3.47 13.92
N VAL A 156 -8.04 -2.94 12.91
CA VAL A 156 -8.67 -2.41 11.68
C VAL A 156 -9.08 -3.55 10.75
N ILE A 157 -8.24 -4.56 10.60
CA ILE A 157 -8.51 -5.81 9.86
C ILE A 157 -8.24 -7.02 10.77
N SER A 158 -8.65 -8.22 10.39
CA SER A 158 -8.32 -9.41 11.17
C SER A 158 -6.87 -9.86 10.98
N ALA A 159 -6.32 -10.55 11.99
CA ALA A 159 -4.98 -11.15 11.91
C ALA A 159 -4.86 -12.14 10.74
N ASP A 160 -5.85 -13.00 10.54
CA ASP A 160 -5.90 -13.96 9.42
C ASP A 160 -5.79 -13.28 8.05
N ARG A 161 -6.44 -12.11 7.87
CA ARG A 161 -6.33 -11.36 6.61
C ARG A 161 -4.94 -10.75 6.45
N ALA A 162 -4.33 -10.23 7.51
CA ALA A 162 -2.95 -9.74 7.44
C ALA A 162 -1.95 -10.87 7.14
N GLU A 163 -2.17 -12.08 7.67
CA GLU A 163 -1.37 -13.26 7.34
C GLU A 163 -1.54 -13.69 5.88
N GLU A 164 -2.76 -13.66 5.34
CA GLU A 164 -3.03 -13.93 3.92
C GLU A 164 -2.30 -12.91 3.02
N VAL A 165 -2.36 -11.62 3.35
CA VAL A 165 -1.62 -10.57 2.64
C VAL A 165 -0.11 -10.85 2.69
N ALA A 166 0.43 -11.15 3.87
CA ALA A 166 1.85 -11.46 4.03
C ALA A 166 2.27 -12.72 3.24
N ALA A 167 1.40 -13.72 3.14
CA ALA A 167 1.64 -14.92 2.36
C ALA A 167 1.69 -14.61 0.86
N ASP A 168 0.72 -13.87 0.31
CA ASP A 168 0.65 -13.58 -1.12
C ASP A 168 1.73 -12.61 -1.60
N ILE A 169 2.11 -11.62 -0.78
CA ILE A 169 3.21 -10.68 -1.06
C ILE A 169 4.57 -11.39 -1.09
N GLY A 170 4.68 -12.54 -0.44
CA GLY A 170 5.88 -13.40 -0.47
C GLY A 170 6.13 -14.07 -1.82
N TYR A 171 5.19 -13.96 -2.77
CA TYR A 171 5.32 -14.54 -4.10
C TYR A 171 5.42 -13.47 -5.19
N TYR A 172 6.12 -13.85 -6.24
CA TYR A 172 5.98 -13.26 -7.56
C TYR A 172 4.89 -14.03 -8.33
N TRP A 173 4.02 -13.28 -8.99
CA TRP A 173 2.90 -13.71 -9.82
C TRP A 173 3.22 -13.36 -11.28
N PRO A 174 3.71 -14.33 -12.08
CA PRO A 174 4.12 -14.10 -13.48
C PRO A 174 2.94 -13.78 -14.40
N ASP A 175 3.24 -13.21 -15.57
CA ASP A 175 2.30 -13.08 -16.69
C ASP A 175 2.64 -14.10 -17.80
N PRO A 176 1.72 -14.98 -18.25
CA PRO A 176 0.32 -15.11 -17.83
C PRO A 176 0.19 -15.64 -16.40
N VAL A 177 -0.78 -15.06 -15.67
CA VAL A 177 -1.04 -15.43 -14.28
C VAL A 177 -1.61 -16.84 -14.22
N THR A 178 -0.88 -17.75 -13.58
CA THR A 178 -1.41 -19.05 -13.18
C THR A 178 -0.95 -19.38 -11.76
N ASP A 179 -1.87 -19.82 -10.89
CA ASP A 179 -1.56 -20.15 -9.49
C ASP A 179 -0.49 -21.24 -9.36
N MET A 180 -0.40 -22.12 -10.36
CA MET A 180 0.61 -23.19 -10.44
C MET A 180 2.03 -22.66 -10.72
N GLN A 181 2.19 -21.39 -11.09
CA GLN A 181 3.46 -20.79 -11.50
C GLN A 181 3.96 -19.67 -10.59
N ARG A 182 3.25 -19.36 -9.49
CA ARG A 182 3.77 -18.36 -8.54
C ARG A 182 5.13 -18.79 -8.00
N VAL A 183 6.07 -17.86 -7.95
CA VAL A 183 7.45 -18.13 -7.54
C VAL A 183 7.69 -17.50 -6.19
N LEU A 184 8.16 -18.28 -5.21
CA LEU A 184 8.55 -17.72 -3.91
C LEU A 184 9.64 -16.66 -4.15
N ARG A 185 9.37 -15.42 -3.73
CA ARG A 185 10.28 -14.30 -3.92
C ARG A 185 10.57 -13.69 -2.55
N PRO A 186 11.75 -13.97 -1.95
CA PRO A 186 12.13 -13.37 -0.67
C PRO A 186 11.91 -11.86 -0.68
N ILE A 187 11.38 -11.35 0.43
CA ILE A 187 11.12 -9.92 0.61
C ILE A 187 12.41 -9.28 1.08
N SER A 188 12.94 -8.36 0.27
CA SER A 188 14.02 -7.47 0.70
C SER A 188 13.44 -6.39 1.62
N ALA A 189 13.92 -6.34 2.86
CA ALA A 189 13.43 -5.40 3.85
C ALA A 189 14.13 -4.04 3.69
N GLY A 190 13.35 -2.98 3.54
CA GLY A 190 13.84 -1.61 3.75
C GLY A 190 13.89 -1.26 5.24
N THR A 191 14.10 0.02 5.54
CA THR A 191 14.24 0.52 6.92
C THR A 191 13.25 1.64 7.21
N PHE A 192 12.57 1.58 8.36
CA PHE A 192 11.80 2.70 8.88
C PHE A 192 12.73 3.64 9.66
N LEU A 193 12.73 4.91 9.29
CA LEU A 193 13.59 5.93 9.88
C LEU A 193 13.00 6.42 11.21
N ALA A 194 13.88 6.80 12.14
CA ALA A 194 13.46 7.31 13.43
C ALA A 194 12.65 8.62 13.30
N GLY A 195 11.71 8.78 14.24
CA GLY A 195 10.79 9.90 14.38
C GLY A 195 11.48 11.21 14.73
#